data_AF-A0A7G2S647-F1
#
_entry.id   AF-A0A7G2S647-F1
#
_cell.length_a   1.000
_cell.length_b   1.000
_cell.length_c   1.000
_cell.angle_alpha   90.00
_cell.angle_beta   90.00
_cell.angle_gamma   90.00
#
_symmetry.space_group_name_H-M   'P 1'
#
loop_
_entity.id
_entity.type
_entity.pdbx_description
1 polymer ?
#
loop_
_entity_poly.entity_id
_entity_poly.type
_entity_poly.pdbx_seq_one_letter_code
_entity_poly.pdbx_strand_id
1 'polypeptide(L)'
;MFNKEKLNQSKVLQMVDWQFNRYLSMQLLPLLYLLMIIGAVLLVGFFVAASFSSSLWFGLATATLSPLILLVMIAIVRAALEYLVMAHRTMSIVESMRPLPERVESLDNKVDALNEHVIDLHEMLMQLRPLLRSAGLPGRFIESLRKGDSKENGGDK
;
A
#
# COMPACT_ATOMS: atom_id res chain seq x y z
N MET A 1 -34.80 39.13 -0.72
CA MET A 1 -34.07 38.65 -1.92
C MET A 1 -32.70 38.01 -1.59
N PHE A 2 -32.41 37.67 -0.32
CA PHE A 2 -31.07 37.28 0.17
C PHE A 2 -30.84 35.77 0.39
N ASN A 3 -31.84 34.91 0.11
CA ASN A 3 -31.80 33.51 0.53
C ASN A 3 -31.33 32.53 -0.58
N LYS A 4 -31.35 32.94 -1.85
CA LYS A 4 -30.98 32.06 -2.97
C LYS A 4 -29.45 31.92 -3.16
N GLU A 5 -28.68 32.96 -2.85
CA GLU A 5 -27.21 32.92 -3.00
C GLU A 5 -26.53 32.03 -1.96
N LYS A 6 -26.98 32.08 -0.69
CA LYS A 6 -26.45 31.21 0.38
C LYS A 6 -26.79 29.73 0.14
N LEU A 7 -27.97 29.45 -0.42
CA LEU A 7 -28.39 28.09 -0.75
C LEU A 7 -27.61 27.49 -1.92
N ASN A 8 -27.19 28.33 -2.86
CA ASN A 8 -26.37 27.90 -3.99
C ASN A 8 -24.92 27.65 -3.53
N GLN A 9 -24.35 28.56 -2.73
CA GLN A 9 -23.03 28.37 -2.11
C GLN A 9 -22.93 27.09 -1.27
N SER A 10 -23.92 26.81 -0.42
CA SER A 10 -23.92 25.60 0.41
C SER A 10 -24.07 24.31 -0.39
N LYS A 11 -24.88 24.31 -1.46
CA LYS A 11 -24.97 23.17 -2.38
C LYS A 11 -23.68 22.93 -3.15
N VAL A 12 -23.01 23.99 -3.59
CA VAL A 12 -21.71 23.88 -4.28
C VAL A 12 -20.65 23.32 -3.32
N LEU A 13 -20.60 23.81 -2.08
CA LEU A 13 -19.71 23.30 -1.03
C LEU A 13 -19.98 21.82 -0.68
N GLN A 14 -21.25 21.40 -0.56
CA GLN A 14 -21.60 20.00 -0.30
C GLN A 14 -21.33 19.07 -1.49
N MET A 15 -21.48 19.56 -2.73
CA MET A 15 -21.16 18.79 -3.94
C MET A 15 -19.65 18.61 -4.10
N VAL A 16 -18.85 19.63 -3.74
CA VAL A 16 -17.38 19.53 -3.68
C VAL A 16 -16.98 18.44 -2.70
N ASP A 17 -17.49 18.43 -1.47
CA ASP A 17 -17.07 17.46 -0.44
C ASP A 17 -17.41 16.00 -0.77
N TRP A 18 -18.59 15.75 -1.36
CA TRP A 18 -19.09 14.39 -1.60
C TRP A 18 -18.51 13.73 -2.86
N GLN A 19 -18.34 14.49 -3.95
CA GLN A 19 -17.62 13.99 -5.13
C GLN A 19 -16.12 13.91 -4.86
N PHE A 20 -15.53 14.82 -4.07
CA PHE A 20 -14.13 14.72 -3.66
C PHE A 20 -13.88 13.41 -2.91
N ASN A 21 -14.59 13.11 -1.82
CA ASN A 21 -14.25 11.97 -0.96
C ASN A 21 -14.33 10.59 -1.65
N ARG A 22 -15.22 10.41 -2.67
CA ARG A 22 -15.35 9.14 -3.40
C ARG A 22 -14.50 9.05 -4.66
N TYR A 23 -14.19 10.16 -5.31
CA TYR A 23 -13.29 10.17 -6.48
C TYR A 23 -11.81 10.39 -6.10
N LEU A 24 -11.51 10.84 -4.86
CA LEU A 24 -10.15 11.13 -4.34
C LEU A 24 -9.19 9.96 -4.43
N SER A 25 -9.67 8.74 -4.21
CA SER A 25 -8.80 7.57 -4.07
C SER A 25 -8.55 6.83 -5.38
N MET A 26 -9.49 6.81 -6.33
CA MET A 26 -9.37 5.94 -7.51
C MET A 26 -9.15 6.68 -8.84
N GLN A 27 -9.50 7.97 -8.94
CA GLN A 27 -9.52 8.71 -10.21
C GLN A 27 -8.99 10.16 -10.12
N LEU A 28 -8.64 10.63 -8.93
CA LEU A 28 -8.28 12.03 -8.71
C LEU A 28 -6.87 12.38 -9.20
N LEU A 29 -6.00 11.41 -9.38
CA LEU A 29 -4.61 11.65 -9.79
C LEU A 29 -4.49 12.34 -11.16
N PRO A 30 -5.15 11.86 -12.24
CA PRO A 30 -5.13 12.55 -13.53
C PRO A 30 -5.97 13.84 -13.54
N LEU A 31 -7.04 13.92 -12.74
CA LEU A 31 -7.96 15.06 -12.75
C LEU A 31 -7.35 16.26 -11.98
N LEU A 32 -6.68 15.99 -10.86
CA LEU A 32 -5.87 16.97 -10.13
C LEU A 32 -4.70 17.48 -10.98
N TYR A 33 -4.07 16.60 -11.76
CA TYR A 33 -3.01 17.01 -12.70
C TYR A 33 -3.52 17.99 -13.76
N LEU A 34 -4.64 17.66 -14.41
CA LEU A 34 -5.27 18.53 -15.39
C LEU A 34 -5.67 19.87 -14.75
N LEU A 35 -6.28 19.83 -13.56
CA LEU A 35 -6.72 21.02 -12.84
C LEU A 35 -5.54 21.91 -12.42
N MET A 36 -4.45 21.33 -11.92
CA MET A 36 -3.24 22.06 -11.53
C MET A 36 -2.53 22.68 -12.74
N ILE A 37 -2.48 21.99 -13.89
CA ILE A 37 -1.94 22.56 -15.13
C ILE A 37 -2.80 23.72 -15.62
N ILE A 38 -4.12 23.51 -15.70
CA ILE A 38 -5.06 24.57 -16.10
C ILE A 38 -4.92 25.77 -15.16
N GLY A 39 -4.85 25.53 -13.85
CA GLY A 39 -4.63 26.55 -12.83
C GLY A 39 -3.32 27.31 -13.03
N ALA A 40 -2.21 26.61 -13.29
CA ALA A 40 -0.91 27.23 -13.53
C ALA A 40 -0.92 28.11 -14.80
N VAL A 41 -1.50 27.61 -15.90
CA VAL A 41 -1.61 28.35 -17.16
C VAL A 41 -2.48 29.59 -16.98
N LEU A 42 -3.63 29.47 -16.31
CA LEU A 42 -4.52 30.58 -16.03
C LEU A 42 -3.86 31.62 -15.12
N LEU A 43 -3.17 31.18 -14.06
CA LEU A 43 -2.48 32.08 -13.13
C LEU A 43 -1.39 32.89 -13.86
N VAL A 44 -0.53 32.22 -14.63
CA VAL A 44 0.55 32.87 -15.37
C VAL A 44 -0.01 33.78 -16.46
N GLY A 45 -1.01 33.31 -17.22
CA GLY A 45 -1.67 34.11 -18.26
C GLY A 45 -2.36 35.35 -17.69
N PHE A 46 -3.05 35.21 -16.56
CA PHE A 46 -3.63 36.33 -15.83
C PHE A 46 -2.57 37.33 -15.37
N PHE A 47 -1.45 36.84 -14.83
CA PHE A 47 -0.36 37.70 -14.36
C PHE A 47 0.29 38.49 -15.50
N VAL A 48 0.51 37.84 -16.66
CA VAL A 48 1.01 38.50 -17.87
C VAL A 48 0.01 39.55 -18.35
N ALA A 49 -1.28 39.22 -18.45
CA ALA A 49 -2.32 40.15 -18.86
C ALA A 49 -2.43 41.37 -17.90
N ALA A 50 -2.37 41.14 -16.59
CA ALA A 50 -2.37 42.20 -15.59
C ALA A 50 -1.13 43.12 -15.71
N SER A 51 0.02 42.55 -16.08
CA SER A 51 1.26 43.30 -16.29
C SER A 51 1.16 44.27 -17.48
N PHE A 52 0.45 43.88 -18.55
CA PHE A 52 0.17 44.77 -19.69
C PHE A 52 -0.75 45.94 -19.33
N SER A 53 -1.68 45.77 -18.39
CA SER A 53 -2.53 46.87 -17.93
C SER A 53 -1.76 47.97 -17.20
N SER A 54 -0.56 47.67 -16.70
CA SER A 54 0.27 48.62 -15.96
C SER A 54 1.25 49.37 -16.88
N SER A 55 1.99 48.66 -17.73
CA SER A 55 2.91 49.26 -18.69
C SER A 55 3.30 48.27 -19.78
N LEU A 56 3.44 48.76 -21.02
CA LEU A 56 3.84 47.95 -22.18
C LEU A 56 5.21 47.30 -21.99
N TRP A 57 6.18 48.06 -21.45
CA TRP A 57 7.53 47.57 -21.19
C TRP A 57 7.57 46.48 -20.11
N PHE A 58 6.76 46.66 -19.06
CA PHE A 58 6.66 45.70 -17.97
C PHE A 58 5.96 44.40 -18.43
N GLY A 59 4.88 44.51 -19.20
CA GLY A 59 4.20 43.37 -19.81
C GLY A 59 5.13 42.57 -20.73
N LEU A 60 5.94 43.24 -21.55
CA LEU A 60 6.90 42.56 -22.43
C LEU A 60 7.98 41.81 -21.65
N ALA A 61 8.54 42.43 -20.60
CA ALA A 61 9.52 41.79 -19.73
C ALA A 61 8.93 40.58 -18.97
N THR A 62 7.67 40.66 -18.57
CA THR A 62 6.98 39.57 -17.87
C THR A 62 6.59 38.45 -18.84
N ALA A 63 6.24 38.78 -20.08
CA ALA A 63 5.92 37.81 -21.12
C ALA A 63 7.14 36.99 -21.55
N THR A 64 8.34 37.59 -21.61
CA THR A 64 9.58 36.84 -21.90
C THR A 64 10.00 35.95 -20.74
N LEU A 65 9.71 36.35 -19.49
CA LEU A 65 10.02 35.57 -18.29
C LEU A 65 8.95 34.51 -17.97
N SER A 66 7.72 34.70 -18.45
CA SER A 66 6.57 33.82 -18.30
C SER A 66 6.85 32.34 -18.59
N PRO A 67 7.46 31.95 -19.74
CA PRO A 67 7.74 30.54 -20.01
C PRO A 67 8.69 29.90 -18.99
N LEU A 68 9.64 30.66 -18.42
CA LEU A 68 10.52 30.18 -17.36
C LEU A 68 9.72 29.88 -16.08
N ILE A 69 8.86 30.82 -15.68
CA ILE A 69 7.98 30.68 -14.51
C ILE A 69 7.03 29.48 -14.68
N LEU A 70 6.48 29.32 -15.88
CA LEU A 70 5.58 28.23 -16.23
C LEU A 70 6.30 26.87 -16.11
N LEU A 71 7.54 26.76 -16.62
CA LEU A 71 8.34 25.54 -16.47
C LEU A 71 8.59 25.18 -15.00
N VAL A 72 8.91 26.15 -14.15
CA VAL A 72 9.09 25.92 -12.71
C VAL A 72 7.78 25.44 -12.08
N MET A 73 6.65 26.06 -12.40
CA MET A 73 5.34 25.63 -11.91
C MET A 73 4.99 24.21 -12.35
N ILE A 74 5.24 23.86 -13.62
CA ILE A 74 5.06 22.48 -14.12
C ILE A 74 5.96 21.50 -13.37
N ALA A 75 7.22 21.86 -13.09
CA ALA A 75 8.13 21.01 -12.34
C ALA A 75 7.65 20.77 -10.90
N ILE A 76 7.14 21.81 -10.24
CA ILE A 76 6.54 21.70 -8.90
C ILE A 76 5.30 20.80 -8.95
N VAL A 77 4.40 21.01 -9.92
CA VAL A 77 3.21 20.16 -10.11
C VAL A 77 3.60 18.70 -10.31
N ARG A 78 4.63 18.44 -11.13
CA ARG A 78 5.18 17.09 -11.35
C ARG A 78 5.69 16.48 -10.04
N ALA A 79 6.51 17.23 -9.28
CA ALA A 79 7.07 16.75 -8.02
C ALA A 79 5.97 16.50 -6.96
N ALA A 80 4.99 17.40 -6.86
CA ALA A 80 3.86 17.25 -5.96
C ALA A 80 3.01 16.01 -6.30
N LEU A 81 2.82 15.71 -7.59
CA LEU A 81 2.13 14.50 -8.02
C LEU A 81 2.94 13.25 -7.79
N GLU A 82 4.24 13.26 -8.05
CA GLU A 82 5.12 12.13 -7.79
C GLU A 82 5.12 11.77 -6.30
N TYR A 83 5.12 12.79 -5.44
CA TYR A 83 4.93 12.64 -4.00
C TYR A 83 3.54 12.09 -3.63
N LEU A 84 2.47 12.58 -4.24
CA LEU A 84 1.10 12.12 -4.00
C LEU A 84 0.89 10.67 -4.46
N VAL A 85 1.45 10.29 -5.62
CA VAL A 85 1.51 8.91 -6.13
C VAL A 85 2.24 8.01 -5.13
N MET A 86 3.42 8.44 -4.63
CA MET A 86 4.15 7.68 -3.61
C MET A 86 3.36 7.52 -2.32
N ALA A 87 2.73 8.58 -1.82
CA ALA A 87 1.90 8.53 -0.62
C ALA A 87 0.74 7.53 -0.78
N HIS A 88 0.06 7.56 -1.93
CA HIS A 88 -1.01 6.61 -2.24
C HIS A 88 -0.50 5.17 -2.40
N ARG A 89 0.67 4.98 -3.02
CA ARG A 89 1.30 3.66 -3.14
C ARG A 89 1.58 3.05 -1.76
N THR A 90 2.02 3.85 -0.80
CA THR A 90 2.24 3.40 0.59
C THR A 90 0.92 3.05 1.29
N MET A 91 -0.17 3.77 1.01
CA MET A 91 -1.51 3.43 1.52
C MET A 91 -2.00 2.07 1.00
N SER A 92 -1.69 1.71 -0.26
CA SER A 92 -2.02 0.39 -0.80
C SER A 92 -1.24 -0.76 -0.13
N ILE A 93 0.00 -0.49 0.30
CA ILE A 93 0.82 -1.47 1.02
C ILE A 93 0.26 -1.70 2.43
N VAL A 94 -0.19 -0.64 3.11
CA VAL A 94 -0.83 -0.74 4.42
C VAL A 94 -2.20 -1.45 4.33
N GLU A 95 -2.97 -1.23 3.26
CA GLU A 95 -4.22 -1.98 3.02
C GLU A 95 -3.95 -3.47 2.81
N SER A 96 -2.84 -3.82 2.14
CA SER A 96 -2.39 -5.21 1.98
C SER A 96 -1.84 -5.86 3.27
N MET A 97 -1.67 -5.08 4.35
CA MET A 97 -1.31 -5.58 5.69
C MET A 97 -2.54 -5.92 6.56
N ARG A 98 -3.77 -5.55 6.16
CA ARG A 98 -4.99 -5.98 6.89
C ARG A 98 -5.27 -7.49 6.97
N PRO A 99 -4.78 -8.39 6.09
CA PRO A 99 -4.99 -9.83 6.25
C PRO A 99 -3.91 -10.55 7.09
N LEU A 100 -2.92 -9.84 7.64
CA LEU A 100 -1.93 -10.43 8.56
C LEU A 100 -2.56 -11.05 9.82
N PRO A 101 -3.52 -10.42 10.53
CA PRO A 101 -4.14 -11.03 11.71
C PRO A 101 -4.94 -12.29 11.38
N GLU A 102 -5.66 -12.34 10.26
CA GLU A 102 -6.41 -13.53 9.83
C GLU A 102 -5.49 -14.73 9.54
N ARG A 103 -4.30 -14.48 8.98
CA ARG A 103 -3.30 -15.54 8.74
C ARG A 103 -2.70 -16.04 10.05
N VAL A 104 -2.45 -15.16 11.01
CA VAL A 104 -1.95 -15.54 12.35
C VAL A 104 -3.00 -16.34 13.11
N GLU A 105 -4.27 -15.94 13.08
CA GLU A 105 -5.39 -16.67 13.70
C GLU A 105 -5.58 -18.07 13.06
N SER A 106 -5.47 -18.17 11.74
CA SER A 106 -5.51 -19.48 11.06
C SER A 106 -4.31 -20.38 11.38
N LEU A 107 -3.17 -19.79 11.74
CA LEU A 107 -1.96 -20.51 12.14
C LEU A 107 -2.06 -20.97 13.59
N ASP A 108 -2.60 -20.14 14.47
CA ASP A 108 -2.83 -20.45 15.88
C ASP A 108 -3.79 -21.65 16.02
N ASN A 109 -4.92 -21.62 15.30
CA ASN A 109 -5.85 -22.74 15.24
C ASN A 109 -5.22 -24.05 14.72
N LYS A 110 -4.25 -23.96 13.80
CA LYS A 110 -3.51 -25.14 13.30
C LYS A 110 -2.49 -25.65 14.30
N VAL A 111 -1.84 -24.76 15.06
CA VAL A 111 -0.92 -25.12 16.13
C VAL A 111 -1.68 -25.79 17.28
N ASP A 112 -2.86 -25.29 17.63
CA ASP A 112 -3.72 -25.90 18.65
C ASP A 112 -4.19 -27.30 18.22
N ALA A 113 -4.68 -27.44 16.98
CA ALA A 113 -5.06 -28.75 16.44
C ALA A 113 -3.89 -29.74 16.37
N LEU A 114 -2.67 -29.25 16.08
CA LEU A 114 -1.47 -30.08 16.08
C LEU A 114 -1.05 -30.47 17.51
N ASN A 115 -1.20 -29.57 18.47
CA ASN A 115 -0.89 -29.83 19.87
C ASN A 115 -1.82 -30.90 20.45
N GLU A 116 -3.11 -30.86 20.12
CA GLU A 116 -4.06 -31.93 20.48
C GLU A 116 -3.65 -33.28 19.87
N HIS A 117 -3.26 -33.32 18.60
CA HIS A 117 -2.77 -34.56 17.98
C HIS A 117 -1.50 -35.10 18.65
N VAL A 118 -0.56 -34.24 19.05
CA VAL A 118 0.65 -34.66 19.76
C VAL A 118 0.32 -35.22 21.14
N ILE A 119 -0.65 -34.63 21.84
CA ILE A 119 -1.14 -35.13 23.14
C ILE A 119 -1.82 -36.48 22.96
N ASP A 120 -2.69 -36.63 21.97
CA ASP A 120 -3.39 -37.89 21.69
C ASP A 120 -2.43 -39.00 21.26
N LEU A 121 -1.44 -38.67 20.42
CA LEU A 121 -0.38 -39.61 20.04
C LEU A 121 0.50 -39.98 21.24
N HIS A 122 0.80 -39.02 22.12
CA HIS A 122 1.52 -39.28 23.36
C HIS A 122 0.72 -40.19 24.30
N GLU A 123 -0.59 -40.00 24.40
CA GLU A 123 -1.49 -40.81 25.21
C GLU A 123 -1.63 -42.22 24.65
N MET A 124 -1.80 -42.35 23.33
CA MET A 124 -1.81 -43.63 22.63
C MET A 124 -0.47 -44.36 22.78
N LEU A 125 0.66 -43.65 22.72
CA LEU A 125 1.98 -44.23 22.99
C LEU A 125 2.19 -44.61 24.45
N MET A 126 1.63 -43.86 25.41
CA MET A 126 1.63 -44.25 26.83
C MET A 126 0.80 -45.52 27.06
N GLN A 127 -0.34 -45.63 26.39
CA GLN A 127 -1.22 -46.79 26.47
C GLN A 127 -0.59 -48.02 25.79
N LEU A 128 0.15 -47.80 24.70
CA LEU A 128 0.92 -48.83 24.00
C LEU A 128 2.29 -49.09 24.64
N ARG A 129 2.77 -48.26 25.58
CA ARG A 129 4.05 -48.44 26.29
C ARG A 129 4.24 -49.83 26.91
N PRO A 130 3.26 -50.44 27.60
CA PRO A 130 3.40 -51.82 28.09
C PRO A 130 3.48 -52.84 26.95
N LEU A 131 2.77 -52.62 25.84
CA LEU A 131 2.80 -53.50 24.67
C LEU A 131 4.12 -53.38 23.88
N LEU A 132 4.64 -52.17 23.67
CA LEU A 132 5.95 -51.89 23.09
C LEU A 132 7.10 -52.42 23.96
N ARG A 133 6.93 -52.36 25.29
CA ARG A 133 7.87 -52.95 26.25
C ARG A 133 7.81 -54.49 26.22
N SER A 134 6.63 -55.08 26.01
CA SER A 134 6.45 -56.53 25.86
C SER A 134 6.92 -57.06 24.50
N ALA A 135 6.84 -56.23 23.44
CA ALA A 135 7.27 -56.56 22.08
C ALA A 135 8.80 -56.48 21.90
N GLY A 136 9.54 -56.02 22.92
CA GLY A 136 11.00 -56.01 22.91
C GLY A 136 11.57 -55.41 21.63
N LEU A 137 11.16 -54.18 21.27
CA LEU A 137 11.71 -53.41 20.15
C LEU A 137 13.23 -53.56 20.14
N PRO A 138 13.81 -54.39 19.25
CA PRO A 138 15.21 -54.73 19.36
C PRO A 138 16.00 -53.49 18.99
N GLY A 139 16.96 -53.07 19.82
CA GLY A 139 17.85 -51.94 19.53
C GLY A 139 18.51 -52.01 18.14
N ARG A 140 18.55 -53.21 17.55
CA ARG A 140 18.98 -53.46 16.16
C ARG A 140 18.12 -52.77 15.08
N PHE A 141 16.83 -52.54 15.34
CA PHE A 141 15.94 -51.86 14.38
C PHE A 141 16.19 -50.33 14.37
N ILE A 142 16.43 -49.74 15.55
CA ILE A 142 16.84 -48.34 15.66
C ILE A 142 18.24 -48.13 15.09
N GLU A 143 19.15 -49.09 15.30
CA GLU A 143 20.50 -49.04 14.75
C GLU A 143 20.55 -49.21 13.23
N SER A 144 19.60 -49.94 12.63
CA SER A 144 19.49 -50.05 11.16
C SER A 144 18.95 -48.77 10.52
N LEU A 145 18.04 -48.04 11.17
CA LEU A 145 17.64 -46.70 10.73
C LEU A 145 18.81 -45.71 10.85
N ARG A 146 19.54 -45.74 11.97
CA ARG A 146 20.72 -44.88 12.17
C ARG A 146 21.87 -45.18 11.20
N LYS A 147 22.03 -46.44 10.79
CA LYS A 147 23.08 -46.88 9.86
C LYS A 147 22.73 -46.62 8.39
N GLY A 148 21.45 -46.48 8.04
CA GLY A 148 21.00 -46.07 6.72
C GLY A 148 21.45 -44.65 6.37
N ASP A 149 21.33 -43.72 7.31
CA ASP A 149 21.71 -42.31 7.13
C ASP A 149 23.23 -42.07 7.02
N SER A 150 24.04 -42.99 7.57
CA SER A 150 25.52 -42.85 7.55
C SER A 150 26.16 -43.38 6.27
N LYS A 151 25.42 -44.06 5.38
CA LYS A 151 25.98 -44.59 4.12
C LYS A 151 25.88 -43.64 2.93
N GLU A 152 25.16 -42.51 3.05
CA GLU A 152 24.98 -41.55 1.96
C GLU A 152 25.96 -40.36 2.01
N ASN A 153 26.90 -40.32 2.96
CA ASN A 153 27.86 -39.19 3.07
C ASN A 153 29.32 -39.64 3.20
N GLY A 154 29.71 -40.70 2.47
CA GLY A 154 31.03 -41.31 2.65
C GLY A 154 31.61 -42.05 1.45
N GLY A 155 31.30 -41.61 0.23
CA GLY A 155 31.89 -42.20 -0.97
C GLY A 155 31.77 -41.30 -2.18
N ASP A 156 32.75 -40.43 -2.36
CA ASP A 156 33.55 -40.44 -3.59
C ASP A 156 34.86 -39.68 -3.33
N LYS A 157 35.95 -40.45 -3.34
CA LYS A 157 37.31 -39.99 -3.64
C LYS A 157 37.53 -40.19 -5.13
#